data_AF-B9WFV6-F1
#
_entry.id   AF-B9WFV6-F1
#
_cell.length_a   1.000
_cell.length_b   1.000
_cell.length_c   1.000
_cell.angle_alpha   90.00
_cell.angle_beta   90.00
_cell.angle_gamma   90.00
#
_symmetry.space_group_name_H-M   'P 1'
#
loop_
_entity.id
_entity.type
_entity.pdbx_description
1 polymer ?
#
loop_
_entity_poly.entity_id
_entity_poly.type
_entity_poly.pdbx_seq_one_letter_code
_entity_poly.pdbx_strand_id
1 'polypeptide(L)'
;MQSVYPNHTSLHIEPSYYDNGVPVFKPTMHEFRDFYNFNKAINKYGMESGIVKVIPPTQWVSRVQKCYTESNLGQVSIQNPIVQSINTNAPGIYQSQNIERYKKYSIFQWREMAKTRQPPRRKQRSDKPEVGHGHAKRIPFYNINTSEYTDERCKELETNYWRSLSYSEPMYGADTMGTVFDKSITVWNVAHLPNLLDLMEEKLPGVNQAYLYAGLWKASFAWHLEDQDLYSINYLHFGAPKQWYSIPQSQHKEFYALMVDLFRDEFKQCREFLRHKTFMVSPAYLEKHGIKVNHTIHREGEFMITYPYGYHAGFNYDYNLAESVNFALDDWFEFGKRTKKCECINDSVGINVKHLWEKYYGTKYETAKEEEEGRGNRFSSDSDGSIEVVKVEKIQRKCRKRKQDHVDPANTRRPHKQPEIIPRECELCPNTLQQTKYSHSSLFELLEADVNGATPRTARRVHKICASMFPHQLKCNCKTNTVHGLDNITKNQKKLRCGVCRQSNMGACFQCSYEKCTRAFHGTCGLVDGVQYDFNSGEAFCKFHCQSSTSLEFRVGMYVQFLFNHRVYFGQLVSLGEGDVEIEVYPSAKDIIEIPMTSIINVV
;
A
#
# COMPACT_ATOMS: atom_id res chain seq x y z
N MET A 1 18.09 9.87 15.75
CA MET A 1 18.29 10.70 14.55
C MET A 1 18.69 12.08 15.03
N GLN A 2 19.91 12.56 14.71
CA GLN A 2 20.13 14.00 14.72
C GLN A 2 19.12 14.60 13.75
N SER A 3 18.33 15.57 14.20
CA SER A 3 17.32 16.23 13.37
C SER A 3 17.96 16.63 12.04
N VAL A 4 17.47 16.08 10.93
CA VAL A 4 17.84 16.53 9.56
C VAL A 4 17.44 18.00 9.36
N TYR A 5 16.65 18.55 10.28
CA TYR A 5 16.20 19.92 10.32
C TYR A 5 16.93 20.62 11.46
N PRO A 6 18.07 21.29 11.21
CA PRO A 6 18.69 22.12 12.22
C PRO A 6 17.66 23.14 12.70
N ASN A 7 17.60 23.35 14.02
CA ASN A 7 16.91 24.47 14.64
C ASN A 7 17.11 25.72 13.77
N HIS A 8 16.05 26.36 13.25
CA HIS A 8 15.94 27.81 13.05
C HIS A 8 14.71 28.23 12.22
N THR A 9 14.07 29.30 12.70
CA THR A 9 13.01 30.16 12.11
C THR A 9 11.64 29.51 11.85
N SER A 10 10.65 29.93 12.64
CA SER A 10 9.22 29.71 12.36
C SER A 10 8.86 30.33 11.01
N LEU A 11 8.77 29.51 9.97
CA LEU A 11 8.18 29.91 8.69
C LEU A 11 6.76 30.43 8.97
N HIS A 12 6.51 31.69 8.66
CA HIS A 12 5.18 32.28 8.73
C HIS A 12 4.58 32.27 7.33
N ILE A 13 3.61 31.38 7.11
CA ILE A 13 2.98 31.18 5.80
C ILE A 13 1.50 31.47 5.93
N GLU A 14 0.99 32.36 5.09
CA GLU A 14 -0.44 32.66 5.01
C GLU A 14 -1.05 32.10 3.71
N PRO A 15 -2.36 31.78 3.70
CA PRO A 15 -3.06 31.40 2.48
C PRO A 15 -2.99 32.52 1.46
N SER A 16 -2.66 32.20 0.22
CA SER A 16 -2.71 33.15 -0.88
C SER A 16 -4.14 33.62 -1.17
N TYR A 17 -5.12 32.72 -0.97
CA TYR A 17 -6.55 33.01 -1.02
C TYR A 17 -7.33 31.84 -0.41
N TYR A 18 -8.65 32.01 -0.25
CA TYR A 18 -9.58 30.95 0.11
C TYR A 18 -10.48 30.62 -1.07
N ASP A 19 -10.59 29.33 -1.39
CA ASP A 19 -11.48 28.80 -2.41
C ASP A 19 -12.65 28.11 -1.72
N ASN A 20 -13.79 28.80 -1.64
CA ASN A 20 -15.00 28.32 -0.96
C ASN A 20 -14.73 27.69 0.43
N GLY A 21 -13.94 28.38 1.25
CA GLY A 21 -13.57 27.94 2.61
C GLY A 21 -12.33 27.05 2.69
N VAL A 22 -11.76 26.61 1.57
CA VAL A 22 -10.49 25.87 1.53
C VAL A 22 -9.31 26.85 1.37
N PRO A 23 -8.36 26.89 2.32
CA PRO A 23 -7.14 27.68 2.19
C PRO A 23 -6.27 27.17 1.02
N VAL A 24 -5.81 28.11 0.19
CA VAL A 24 -4.94 27.81 -0.95
C VAL A 24 -3.58 28.48 -0.78
N PHE A 25 -2.51 27.71 -0.87
CA PHE A 25 -1.13 28.18 -0.75
C PHE A 25 -0.39 28.10 -2.08
N LYS A 26 0.36 29.15 -2.41
CA LYS A 26 1.28 29.22 -3.57
C LYS A 26 2.71 29.47 -3.07
N PRO A 27 3.39 28.46 -2.50
CA PRO A 27 4.74 28.65 -1.96
C PRO A 27 5.73 29.05 -3.05
N THR A 28 6.73 29.82 -2.65
CA THR A 28 7.98 29.96 -3.39
C THR A 28 8.76 28.65 -3.36
N MET A 29 9.74 28.47 -4.26
CA MET A 29 10.63 27.31 -4.19
C MET A 29 11.45 27.23 -2.91
N HIS A 30 11.66 28.34 -2.20
CA HIS A 30 12.38 28.32 -0.93
C HIS A 30 11.51 27.68 0.16
N GLU A 31 10.27 28.17 0.30
CA GLU A 31 9.27 27.62 1.24
C GLU A 31 8.90 26.17 0.90
N PHE A 32 8.79 25.85 -0.40
CA PHE A 32 8.40 24.52 -0.87
C PHE A 32 9.47 23.44 -0.68
N ARG A 33 10.75 23.79 -0.47
CA ARG A 33 11.81 22.78 -0.32
C ARG A 33 11.65 21.91 0.92
N ASP A 34 11.21 22.51 2.01
CA ASP A 34 11.09 21.84 3.29
C ASP A 34 9.63 21.42 3.53
N PHE A 35 9.32 20.18 3.16
CA PHE A 35 7.99 19.61 3.34
C PHE A 35 7.52 19.69 4.79
N TYR A 36 8.37 19.34 5.76
CA TYR A 36 7.99 19.25 7.16
C TYR A 36 7.65 20.62 7.73
N ASN A 37 8.57 21.59 7.59
CA ASN A 37 8.38 22.93 8.13
C ASN A 37 7.25 23.69 7.42
N PHE A 38 7.08 23.50 6.11
CA PHE A 38 5.95 24.07 5.38
C PHE A 38 4.62 23.57 5.95
N ASN A 39 4.47 22.25 6.14
CA ASN A 39 3.24 21.67 6.66
C ASN A 39 2.97 22.06 8.12
N LYS A 40 4.03 22.17 8.96
CA LYS A 40 3.90 22.72 10.32
C LYS A 40 3.40 24.16 10.31
N ALA A 41 3.93 25.01 9.43
CA ALA A 41 3.54 26.42 9.34
C ALA A 41 2.06 26.61 8.93
N ILE A 42 1.57 25.78 8.01
CA ILE A 42 0.19 25.87 7.53
C ILE A 42 -0.81 25.04 8.36
N ASN A 43 -0.34 24.29 9.37
CA ASN A 43 -1.14 23.32 10.10
C ASN A 43 -2.42 23.93 10.70
N LYS A 44 -2.33 25.12 11.29
CA LYS A 44 -3.48 25.82 11.88
C LYS A 44 -4.63 26.02 10.89
N TYR A 45 -4.33 26.30 9.62
CA TYR A 45 -5.35 26.52 8.59
C TYR A 45 -6.01 25.21 8.18
N GLY A 46 -5.20 24.15 8.00
CA GLY A 46 -5.72 22.83 7.67
C GLY A 46 -6.52 22.19 8.78
N MET A 47 -6.12 22.40 10.04
CA MET A 47 -6.90 22.02 11.20
C MET A 47 -8.20 22.82 11.32
N GLU A 48 -8.31 24.02 10.75
CA GLU A 48 -9.59 24.75 10.73
C GLU A 48 -10.52 24.24 9.62
N SER A 49 -9.99 24.09 8.41
CA SER A 49 -10.76 23.78 7.19
C SER A 49 -10.94 22.29 6.91
N GLY A 50 -10.16 21.41 7.55
CA GLY A 50 -10.09 19.97 7.32
C GLY A 50 -9.19 19.56 6.13
N ILE A 51 -9.12 20.39 5.10
CA ILE A 51 -8.24 20.21 3.93
C ILE A 51 -7.61 21.54 3.51
N VAL A 52 -6.45 21.48 2.86
CA VAL A 52 -5.84 22.63 2.18
C VAL A 52 -5.41 22.25 0.78
N LYS A 53 -5.28 23.26 -0.08
CA LYS A 53 -4.72 23.12 -1.43
C LYS A 53 -3.37 23.79 -1.51
N VAL A 54 -2.37 23.11 -2.08
CA VAL A 54 -1.04 23.67 -2.33
C VAL A 54 -0.77 23.63 -3.82
N ILE A 55 -0.52 24.79 -4.41
CA ILE A 55 -0.16 24.94 -5.82
C ILE A 55 1.36 25.10 -5.87
N PRO A 56 2.11 24.07 -6.30
CA PRO A 56 3.56 24.10 -6.28
C PRO A 56 4.14 25.16 -7.22
N PRO A 57 5.40 25.56 -7.00
CA PRO A 57 6.12 26.39 -7.95
C PRO A 57 6.16 25.76 -9.34
N THR A 58 5.92 26.56 -10.37
CA THR A 58 5.83 26.11 -11.78
C THR A 58 7.07 25.37 -12.26
N GLN A 59 8.26 25.76 -11.77
CA GLN A 59 9.52 25.08 -12.09
C GLN A 59 9.60 23.65 -11.52
N TRP A 60 8.97 23.39 -10.37
CA TRP A 60 8.91 22.05 -9.80
C TRP A 60 7.91 21.18 -10.58
N VAL A 61 6.72 21.71 -10.88
CA VAL A 61 5.71 21.02 -11.71
C VAL A 61 6.28 20.65 -13.07
N SER A 62 6.99 21.58 -13.71
CA SER A 62 7.64 21.35 -15.01
C SER A 62 8.70 20.25 -14.95
N ARG A 63 9.42 20.12 -13.83
CA ARG A 63 10.41 19.05 -13.63
C ARG A 63 9.72 17.69 -13.51
N VAL A 64 8.65 17.62 -12.73
CA VAL A 64 7.86 16.39 -12.56
C VAL A 64 7.24 15.95 -13.88
N GLN A 65 6.64 16.86 -14.65
CA GLN A 65 6.02 16.54 -15.93
C GLN A 65 7.01 16.02 -16.98
N LYS A 66 8.27 16.51 -16.96
CA LYS A 66 9.34 16.01 -17.85
C LYS A 66 9.73 14.56 -17.57
N CYS A 67 9.45 14.06 -16.36
CA CYS A 67 9.73 12.67 -16.00
C CYS A 67 8.72 11.69 -16.60
N TYR A 68 7.57 12.14 -17.12
CA TYR A 68 6.57 11.23 -17.69
C TYR A 68 7.01 10.73 -19.07
N THR A 69 7.29 9.44 -19.15
CA THR A 69 7.74 8.73 -20.36
C THR A 69 6.81 7.56 -20.65
N GLU A 70 6.86 7.03 -21.87
CA GLU A 70 6.04 5.87 -22.21
C GLU A 70 6.48 4.63 -21.40
N SER A 71 7.77 4.54 -21.08
CA SER A 71 8.34 3.44 -20.29
C SER A 71 7.86 3.45 -18.84
N ASN A 72 7.91 4.59 -18.13
CA ASN A 72 7.49 4.62 -16.72
C ASN A 72 5.97 4.54 -16.57
N LEU A 73 5.21 5.23 -17.41
CA LEU A 73 3.75 5.16 -17.40
C LEU A 73 3.24 3.80 -17.87
N GLY A 74 3.96 3.12 -18.76
CA GLY A 74 3.67 1.75 -19.18
C GLY A 74 3.76 0.72 -18.05
N GLN A 75 4.50 1.02 -16.97
CA GLN A 75 4.60 0.18 -15.78
C GLN A 75 3.40 0.36 -14.84
N VAL A 76 2.62 1.43 -14.99
CA VAL A 76 1.41 1.66 -14.19
C VAL A 76 0.36 0.62 -14.57
N SER A 77 0.07 -0.26 -13.62
CA SER A 77 -0.93 -1.32 -13.76
C SER A 77 -2.03 -1.13 -12.72
N ILE A 78 -3.19 -0.65 -13.15
CA ILE A 78 -4.40 -0.54 -12.33
C ILE A 78 -4.91 -1.96 -12.08
N GLN A 79 -4.82 -2.42 -10.82
CA GLN A 79 -5.22 -3.77 -10.44
C GLN A 79 -6.61 -3.74 -9.80
N ASN A 80 -7.43 -4.74 -10.13
CA ASN A 80 -8.72 -4.96 -9.51
C ASN A 80 -9.61 -3.71 -9.40
N PRO A 81 -9.84 -2.94 -10.48
CA PRO A 81 -10.61 -1.71 -10.40
C PRO A 81 -12.00 -1.97 -9.83
N ILE A 82 -12.46 -1.00 -9.04
CA ILE A 82 -13.73 -1.06 -8.33
C ILE A 82 -14.81 -0.47 -9.22
N VAL A 83 -15.92 -1.17 -9.38
CA VAL A 83 -17.17 -0.61 -9.90
C VAL A 83 -18.03 -0.20 -8.72
N GLN A 84 -18.42 1.07 -8.66
CA GLN A 84 -19.19 1.62 -7.55
C GLN A 84 -20.68 1.59 -7.90
N SER A 85 -21.43 0.73 -7.23
CA SER A 85 -22.89 0.71 -7.32
C SER A 85 -23.44 1.66 -6.26
N ILE A 86 -24.08 2.75 -6.69
CA ILE A 86 -24.57 3.79 -5.78
C ILE A 86 -26.07 3.63 -5.56
N ASN A 87 -26.46 3.32 -4.33
CA ASN A 87 -27.85 3.25 -3.91
C ASN A 87 -28.31 4.59 -3.33
N THR A 88 -29.51 5.04 -3.70
CA THR A 88 -30.14 6.22 -3.11
C THR A 88 -30.97 5.82 -1.91
N ASN A 89 -30.63 6.33 -0.72
CA ASN A 89 -31.47 6.17 0.47
C ASN A 89 -32.56 7.25 0.50
N ALA A 90 -32.18 8.49 0.17
CA ALA A 90 -33.09 9.64 0.01
C ALA A 90 -32.43 10.69 -0.92
N PRO A 91 -33.16 11.71 -1.42
CA PRO A 91 -32.55 12.79 -2.20
C PRO A 91 -31.37 13.43 -1.46
N GLY A 92 -30.17 13.32 -2.02
CA GLY A 92 -28.94 13.83 -1.40
C GLY A 92 -28.25 12.89 -0.42
N ILE A 93 -28.77 11.68 -0.18
CA ILE A 93 -28.21 10.65 0.72
C ILE A 93 -28.03 9.35 -0.05
N TYR A 94 -26.79 8.87 -0.13
CA TYR A 94 -26.41 7.72 -0.93
C TYR A 94 -25.47 6.80 -0.17
N GLN A 95 -25.44 5.53 -0.60
CA GLN A 95 -24.52 4.53 -0.11
C GLN A 95 -23.88 3.80 -1.28
N SER A 96 -22.55 3.77 -1.31
CA SER A 96 -21.75 3.09 -2.32
C SER A 96 -21.50 1.64 -1.92
N GLN A 97 -21.66 0.73 -2.87
CA GLN A 97 -21.19 -0.65 -2.78
C GLN A 97 -20.08 -0.85 -3.80
N ASN A 98 -18.90 -1.21 -3.30
CA ASN A 98 -17.70 -1.39 -4.10
C ASN A 98 -17.62 -2.84 -4.59
N ILE A 99 -17.66 -3.03 -5.91
CA ILE A 99 -17.55 -4.33 -6.56
C ILE A 99 -16.22 -4.40 -7.29
N GLU A 100 -15.25 -5.11 -6.73
CA GLU A 100 -13.96 -5.35 -7.38
C GLU A 100 -14.13 -6.15 -8.68
N ARG A 101 -13.44 -5.71 -9.72
CA ARG A 101 -13.35 -6.43 -10.99
C ARG A 101 -11.96 -7.01 -11.11
N TYR A 102 -11.83 -8.32 -11.05
CA TYR A 102 -10.56 -9.05 -11.25
C TYR A 102 -10.04 -8.92 -12.69
N LYS A 103 -9.52 -7.73 -13.02
CA LYS A 103 -8.95 -7.32 -14.30
C LYS A 103 -7.79 -6.37 -14.03
N LYS A 104 -6.88 -6.28 -14.98
CA LYS A 104 -5.76 -5.35 -14.96
C LYS A 104 -5.82 -4.45 -16.18
N TYR A 105 -5.55 -3.18 -15.99
CA TYR A 105 -5.50 -2.19 -17.05
C TYR A 105 -4.20 -1.40 -16.95
N SER A 106 -3.55 -1.16 -18.09
CA SER A 106 -2.53 -0.10 -18.14
C SER A 106 -3.18 1.27 -18.08
N ILE A 107 -2.41 2.29 -17.72
CA ILE A 107 -2.90 3.68 -17.72
C ILE A 107 -3.37 4.13 -19.11
N PHE A 108 -2.80 3.59 -20.19
CA PHE A 108 -3.22 3.88 -21.57
C PHE A 108 -4.55 3.21 -21.93
N GLN A 109 -4.75 1.96 -21.49
CA GLN A 109 -6.04 1.28 -21.64
C GLN A 109 -7.13 1.99 -20.83
N TRP A 110 -6.79 2.49 -19.63
CA TRP A 110 -7.69 3.27 -18.80
C TRP A 110 -8.13 4.57 -19.47
N ARG A 111 -7.19 5.27 -20.11
CA ARG A 111 -7.47 6.45 -20.93
C ARG A 111 -8.40 6.14 -22.10
N GLU A 112 -8.20 5.01 -22.77
CA GLU A 112 -9.08 4.60 -23.86
C GLU A 112 -10.50 4.31 -23.36
N MET A 113 -10.63 3.67 -22.19
CA MET A 113 -11.92 3.41 -21.56
C MET A 113 -12.68 4.70 -21.21
N ALA A 114 -11.97 5.75 -20.81
CA ALA A 114 -12.57 7.04 -20.49
C ALA A 114 -13.37 7.63 -21.67
N LYS A 115 -12.98 7.35 -22.92
CA LYS A 115 -13.70 7.83 -24.10
C LYS A 115 -15.15 7.33 -24.20
N THR A 116 -15.45 6.17 -23.60
CA THR A 116 -16.82 5.62 -23.55
C THR A 116 -17.56 6.00 -22.27
N ARG A 117 -16.91 6.70 -21.34
CA ARG A 117 -17.41 7.06 -20.02
C ARG A 117 -17.29 8.57 -19.75
N GLN A 118 -17.34 9.38 -20.81
CA GLN A 118 -17.15 10.82 -20.71
C GLN A 118 -18.28 11.53 -19.94
N PRO A 119 -17.98 12.68 -19.31
CA PRO A 119 -19.01 13.55 -18.77
C PRO A 119 -19.95 14.08 -19.87
N PRO A 120 -21.19 14.48 -19.53
CA PRO A 120 -22.18 14.95 -20.52
C PRO A 120 -21.66 16.14 -21.31
N ARG A 121 -21.56 16.06 -22.64
CA ARG A 121 -21.00 17.15 -23.48
C ARG A 121 -21.70 18.48 -23.26
N ARG A 122 -20.93 19.58 -23.32
CA ARG A 122 -21.48 20.95 -23.32
C ARG A 122 -22.43 21.09 -24.51
N LYS A 123 -23.68 21.48 -24.27
CA LYS A 123 -24.58 21.90 -25.36
C LYS A 123 -23.95 23.13 -26.00
N GLN A 124 -23.37 22.99 -27.20
CA GLN A 124 -22.92 24.15 -27.95
C GLN A 124 -24.16 25.00 -28.25
N ARG A 125 -24.24 26.20 -27.66
CA ARG A 125 -24.98 27.28 -28.33
C ARG A 125 -24.25 27.51 -29.65
N SER A 126 -25.01 27.69 -30.71
CA SER A 126 -24.57 27.89 -32.08
C SER A 126 -23.83 29.24 -32.26
N ASP A 127 -22.74 29.44 -31.53
CA ASP A 127 -21.81 30.53 -31.75
C ASP A 127 -20.65 29.97 -32.57
N LYS A 128 -20.48 30.52 -33.76
CA LYS A 128 -19.43 30.16 -34.73
C LYS A 128 -18.07 30.13 -34.01
N PRO A 129 -17.19 29.15 -34.29
CA PRO A 129 -15.86 29.16 -33.73
C PRO A 129 -15.11 30.38 -34.27
N GLU A 130 -14.75 31.33 -33.40
CA GLU A 130 -13.69 32.28 -33.71
C GLU A 130 -12.40 31.48 -33.92
N VAL A 131 -11.94 31.42 -35.17
CA VAL A 131 -10.69 30.77 -35.56
C VAL A 131 -9.53 31.67 -35.15
N GLY A 132 -9.27 31.74 -33.84
CA GLY A 132 -8.02 32.28 -33.32
C GLY A 132 -6.86 31.39 -33.78
N HIS A 133 -5.99 31.92 -34.64
CA HIS A 133 -4.74 31.30 -35.08
C HIS A 133 -3.72 31.28 -33.94
N GLY A 134 -4.01 30.55 -32.86
CA GLY A 134 -3.05 30.21 -31.82
C GLY A 134 -2.51 28.81 -32.07
N HIS A 135 -1.19 28.62 -31.99
CA HIS A 135 -0.57 27.29 -32.03
C HIS A 135 -1.29 26.35 -31.05
N ALA A 136 -2.04 25.37 -31.56
CA ALA A 136 -2.71 24.38 -30.72
C ALA A 136 -1.64 23.64 -29.90
N LYS A 137 -1.62 23.86 -28.58
CA LYS A 137 -0.70 23.14 -27.68
C LYS A 137 -0.96 21.64 -27.87
N ARG A 138 0.07 20.91 -28.32
CA ARG A 138 0.00 19.46 -28.51
C ARG A 138 -0.27 18.81 -27.16
N ILE A 139 -1.39 18.10 -27.04
CA ILE A 139 -1.74 17.36 -25.83
C ILE A 139 -0.72 16.21 -25.65
N PRO A 140 -0.11 16.06 -24.46
CA PRO A 140 0.81 14.96 -24.20
C PRO A 140 0.17 13.59 -24.44
N PHE A 141 0.97 12.60 -24.85
CA PHE A 141 0.46 11.26 -25.22
C PHE A 141 -0.29 10.55 -24.07
N TYR A 142 0.05 10.87 -22.82
CA TYR A 142 -0.56 10.32 -21.62
C TYR A 142 -1.77 11.11 -21.10
N ASN A 143 -2.03 12.32 -21.60
CA ASN A 143 -3.01 13.23 -21.00
C ASN A 143 -4.25 13.43 -21.89
N ILE A 144 -5.31 14.05 -21.34
CA ILE A 144 -6.49 14.50 -22.06
C ILE A 144 -6.49 16.03 -22.20
N ASN A 145 -7.45 16.60 -22.93
CA ASN A 145 -7.59 18.04 -22.99
C ASN A 145 -8.21 18.56 -21.67
N THR A 146 -7.39 19.09 -20.78
CA THR A 146 -7.87 19.61 -19.49
C THR A 146 -8.44 21.03 -19.59
N SER A 147 -8.28 21.72 -20.74
CA SER A 147 -8.75 23.10 -20.91
C SER A 147 -10.27 23.23 -20.92
N GLU A 148 -11.01 22.13 -21.11
CA GLU A 148 -12.47 22.15 -21.10
C GLU A 148 -13.06 22.22 -19.68
N TYR A 149 -12.29 21.85 -18.66
CA TYR A 149 -12.70 21.85 -17.24
C TYR A 149 -12.49 23.23 -16.59
N THR A 150 -13.14 24.25 -17.17
CA THR A 150 -13.30 25.58 -16.55
C THR A 150 -14.10 25.50 -15.25
N ASP A 151 -14.01 26.50 -14.38
CA ASP A 151 -14.74 26.51 -13.10
C ASP A 151 -16.27 26.43 -13.31
N GLU A 152 -16.79 27.15 -14.31
CA GLU A 152 -18.21 27.10 -14.69
C GLU A 152 -18.62 25.71 -15.16
N ARG A 153 -17.75 25.06 -15.93
CA ARG A 153 -17.99 23.71 -16.42
C ARG A 153 -17.95 22.69 -15.29
N CYS A 154 -17.01 22.81 -14.37
CA CYS A 154 -16.93 21.97 -13.18
C CYS A 154 -18.21 22.11 -12.34
N LYS A 155 -18.71 23.33 -12.11
CA LYS A 155 -19.97 23.58 -11.41
C LYS A 155 -21.19 22.96 -12.10
N GLU A 156 -21.26 23.03 -13.43
CA GLU A 156 -22.28 22.34 -14.22
C GLU A 156 -22.20 20.82 -14.03
N LEU A 157 -20.98 20.27 -14.10
CA LEU A 157 -20.74 18.84 -13.96
C LEU A 157 -21.02 18.34 -12.54
N GLU A 158 -20.67 19.08 -11.50
CA GLU A 158 -21.03 18.79 -10.12
C GLU A 158 -22.55 18.67 -9.94
N THR A 159 -23.30 19.62 -10.52
CA THR A 159 -24.77 19.59 -10.50
C THR A 159 -25.29 18.32 -11.19
N ASN A 160 -24.71 17.96 -12.34
CA ASN A 160 -25.06 16.73 -13.04
C ASN A 160 -24.68 15.47 -12.26
N TYR A 161 -23.52 15.48 -11.59
CA TYR A 161 -23.02 14.39 -10.77
C TYR A 161 -24.04 14.03 -9.70
N TRP A 162 -24.42 14.98 -8.83
CA TRP A 162 -25.36 14.72 -7.74
C TRP A 162 -26.77 14.34 -8.22
N ARG A 163 -27.24 14.93 -9.33
CA ARG A 163 -28.54 14.59 -9.93
C ARG A 163 -28.60 13.19 -10.51
N SER A 164 -27.47 12.64 -10.96
CA SER A 164 -27.44 11.41 -11.75
C SER A 164 -26.56 10.32 -11.17
N LEU A 165 -26.13 10.45 -9.91
CA LEU A 165 -25.16 9.56 -9.29
C LEU A 165 -25.60 8.09 -9.33
N SER A 166 -26.87 7.83 -9.04
CA SER A 166 -27.45 6.48 -8.92
C SER A 166 -27.80 5.79 -10.25
N TYR A 167 -27.71 6.51 -11.38
CA TYR A 167 -28.00 5.95 -12.71
C TYR A 167 -26.75 5.45 -13.43
N SER A 168 -25.60 5.48 -12.77
CA SER A 168 -24.32 5.10 -13.35
C SER A 168 -23.51 4.29 -12.38
N GLU A 169 -22.75 3.34 -12.92
CA GLU A 169 -21.77 2.57 -12.18
C GLU A 169 -20.36 3.04 -12.58
N PRO A 170 -19.84 4.11 -11.94
CA PRO A 170 -18.50 4.57 -12.22
C PRO A 170 -17.48 3.50 -11.83
N MET A 171 -16.35 3.51 -12.54
CA MET A 171 -15.26 2.60 -12.30
C MET A 171 -14.05 3.40 -11.79
N TYR A 172 -13.38 2.89 -10.77
CA TYR A 172 -12.30 3.56 -10.09
C TYR A 172 -11.11 2.61 -9.91
N GLY A 173 -9.94 3.02 -10.37
CA GLY A 173 -8.69 2.32 -10.08
C GLY A 173 -8.11 2.85 -8.77
N ALA A 174 -8.57 2.35 -7.63
CA ALA A 174 -8.10 2.78 -6.32
C ALA A 174 -7.03 1.83 -5.76
N ASP A 175 -6.28 2.31 -4.76
CA ASP A 175 -5.38 1.54 -3.91
C ASP A 175 -4.39 0.65 -4.68
N THR A 176 -3.95 1.15 -5.85
CA THR A 176 -2.93 0.48 -6.66
C THR A 176 -1.56 0.88 -6.14
N MET A 177 -0.83 -0.06 -5.55
CA MET A 177 0.54 0.17 -5.08
C MET A 177 1.45 0.66 -6.21
N GLY A 178 2.16 1.75 -5.99
CA GLY A 178 3.14 2.26 -6.94
C GLY A 178 3.39 3.75 -6.81
N THR A 179 4.35 4.23 -7.59
CA THR A 179 4.64 5.65 -7.73
C THR A 179 4.97 5.98 -9.17
N VAL A 180 4.58 7.17 -9.59
CA VAL A 180 4.96 7.75 -10.90
C VAL A 180 6.02 8.84 -10.72
N PHE A 181 6.34 9.22 -9.47
CA PHE A 181 7.47 10.09 -9.21
C PHE A 181 8.79 9.42 -9.60
N ASP A 182 9.59 10.13 -10.37
CA ASP A 182 10.95 9.72 -10.65
C ASP A 182 11.83 9.92 -9.41
N LYS A 183 12.81 9.03 -9.21
CA LYS A 183 13.74 9.09 -8.06
C LYS A 183 14.54 10.39 -8.00
N SER A 184 14.71 11.07 -9.13
CA SER A 184 15.38 12.38 -9.17
C SER A 184 14.55 13.52 -8.56
N ILE A 185 13.26 13.32 -8.33
CA ILE A 185 12.41 14.29 -7.60
C ILE A 185 12.61 14.04 -6.11
N THR A 186 13.34 14.92 -5.43
CA THR A 186 13.66 14.79 -4.01
C THR A 186 12.80 15.67 -3.10
N VAL A 187 12.14 16.68 -3.67
CA VAL A 187 11.28 17.63 -2.95
C VAL A 187 9.83 17.23 -3.19
N TRP A 188 9.05 17.03 -2.12
CA TRP A 188 7.62 16.67 -2.18
C TRP A 188 7.32 15.44 -3.06
N ASN A 189 8.22 14.46 -3.03
CA ASN A 189 8.00 13.17 -3.67
C ASN A 189 7.08 12.34 -2.78
N VAL A 190 5.84 12.11 -3.21
CA VAL A 190 4.80 11.45 -2.40
C VAL A 190 5.23 10.05 -1.93
N ALA A 191 6.01 9.32 -2.73
CA ALA A 191 6.51 8.00 -2.34
C ALA A 191 7.65 8.03 -1.31
N HIS A 192 8.30 9.18 -1.12
CA HIS A 192 9.49 9.36 -0.31
C HIS A 192 9.44 10.67 0.50
N LEU A 193 8.30 10.93 1.15
CA LEU A 193 8.15 12.09 2.02
C LEU A 193 8.88 11.88 3.35
N PRO A 194 9.44 12.94 3.95
CA PRO A 194 9.83 12.90 5.35
C PRO A 194 8.59 12.60 6.22
N ASN A 195 8.55 11.43 6.84
CA ASN A 195 7.37 10.94 7.52
C ASN A 195 7.73 10.37 8.89
N LEU A 196 7.04 10.81 9.95
CA LEU A 196 7.19 10.24 11.29
C LEU A 196 6.93 8.73 11.29
N LEU A 197 6.03 8.26 10.42
CA LEU A 197 5.64 6.85 10.30
C LEU A 197 6.76 5.95 9.76
N ASP A 198 7.83 6.51 9.18
CA ASP A 198 9.00 5.74 8.73
C ASP A 198 9.79 5.13 9.91
N LEU A 199 9.54 5.62 11.12
CA LEU A 199 10.07 5.01 12.35
C LEU A 199 9.36 3.70 12.70
N MET A 200 8.22 3.36 12.09
CA MET A 200 7.57 2.09 12.31
C MET A 200 8.37 0.94 11.69
N GLU A 201 8.48 -0.20 12.38
CA GLU A 201 9.19 -1.39 11.88
C GLU A 201 8.39 -2.12 10.78
N GLU A 202 7.07 -1.97 10.80
CA GLU A 202 6.13 -2.57 9.87
C GLU A 202 5.81 -1.60 8.72
N LYS A 203 5.79 -2.13 7.49
CA LYS A 203 5.29 -1.39 6.33
C LYS A 203 3.80 -1.64 6.18
N LEU A 204 3.03 -0.56 6.19
CA LEU A 204 1.59 -0.54 6.07
C LEU A 204 1.23 0.07 4.71
N PRO A 205 0.70 -0.73 3.76
CA PRO A 205 0.27 -0.24 2.45
C PRO A 205 -0.69 0.95 2.57
N GLY A 206 -0.42 2.04 1.83
CA GLY A 206 -1.18 3.29 1.90
C GLY A 206 -0.76 4.24 3.02
N VAL A 207 -0.11 3.72 4.06
CA VAL A 207 0.29 4.51 5.23
C VAL A 207 1.75 4.97 5.14
N ASN A 208 2.67 4.08 4.77
CA ASN A 208 4.07 4.43 4.46
C ASN A 208 4.51 3.95 3.07
N GLN A 209 3.55 3.63 2.22
CA GLN A 209 3.77 3.31 0.82
C GLN A 209 2.68 3.99 -0.01
N ALA A 210 3.08 4.65 -1.10
CA ALA A 210 2.16 5.40 -1.93
C ALA A 210 1.20 4.50 -2.72
N TYR A 211 -0.03 5.00 -2.87
CA TYR A 211 -1.05 4.47 -3.75
C TYR A 211 -1.30 5.38 -4.94
N LEU A 212 -1.58 4.76 -6.08
CA LEU A 212 -2.08 5.39 -7.29
C LEU A 212 -3.60 5.26 -7.36
N TYR A 213 -4.23 6.37 -7.78
CA TYR A 213 -5.67 6.52 -7.94
C TYR A 213 -5.98 6.98 -9.37
N ALA A 214 -6.53 6.08 -10.17
CA ALA A 214 -6.94 6.33 -11.54
C ALA A 214 -8.44 6.61 -11.62
N GLY A 215 -8.79 7.90 -11.77
CA GLY A 215 -10.17 8.36 -11.86
C GLY A 215 -10.80 8.13 -13.23
N LEU A 216 -12.11 8.01 -13.25
CA LEU A 216 -12.99 8.19 -14.42
C LEU A 216 -14.17 9.06 -13.98
N TRP A 217 -14.99 9.52 -14.93
CA TRP A 217 -16.18 10.31 -14.61
C TRP A 217 -17.04 9.66 -13.52
N LYS A 218 -17.37 10.45 -12.49
CA LYS A 218 -18.12 10.07 -11.28
C LYS A 218 -17.45 9.05 -10.35
N ALA A 219 -16.23 8.60 -10.62
CA ALA A 219 -15.50 7.80 -9.64
C ALA A 219 -15.34 8.62 -8.34
N SER A 220 -15.82 8.09 -7.22
CA SER A 220 -16.07 8.85 -6.00
C SER A 220 -15.30 8.32 -4.80
N PHE A 221 -15.02 9.20 -3.84
CA PHE A 221 -14.55 8.84 -2.50
C PHE A 221 -15.53 9.43 -1.48
N ALA A 222 -16.07 8.57 -0.62
CA ALA A 222 -17.14 8.93 0.30
C ALA A 222 -16.63 9.73 1.50
N TRP A 223 -17.53 10.22 2.36
CA TRP A 223 -17.15 10.94 3.58
C TRP A 223 -16.39 10.02 4.54
N HIS A 224 -15.16 10.41 4.89
CA HIS A 224 -14.33 9.67 5.83
C HIS A 224 -13.27 10.55 6.51
N LEU A 225 -12.63 9.95 7.51
CA LEU A 225 -11.34 10.38 8.05
C LEU A 225 -10.28 9.40 7.57
N GLU A 226 -9.03 9.87 7.50
CA GLU A 226 -7.89 9.00 7.29
C GLU A 226 -7.74 7.99 8.43
N ASP A 227 -7.13 6.84 8.13
CA ASP A 227 -6.86 5.82 9.13
C ASP A 227 -5.99 6.38 10.25
N GLN A 228 -6.35 6.05 11.49
CA GLN A 228 -5.69 6.57 12.70
C GLN A 228 -5.65 8.11 12.79
N ASP A 229 -6.60 8.79 12.12
CA ASP A 229 -6.71 10.24 12.03
C ASP A 229 -5.37 10.87 11.57
N LEU A 230 -4.68 10.20 10.66
CA LEU A 230 -3.44 10.68 10.05
C LEU A 230 -3.69 11.88 9.12
N TYR A 231 -2.61 12.53 8.72
CA TYR A 231 -2.64 13.41 7.56
C TYR A 231 -2.65 12.53 6.30
N SER A 232 -3.16 13.05 5.19
CA SER A 232 -2.91 12.50 3.86
C SER A 232 -2.53 13.59 2.89
N ILE A 233 -1.76 13.21 1.86
CA ILE A 233 -1.39 14.10 0.76
C ILE A 233 -1.71 13.43 -0.55
N ASN A 234 -2.32 14.17 -1.46
CA ASN A 234 -2.74 13.72 -2.77
C ASN A 234 -2.20 14.66 -3.83
N TYR A 235 -1.38 14.16 -4.75
CA TYR A 235 -0.88 14.89 -5.91
C TYR A 235 -1.60 14.44 -7.18
N LEU A 236 -2.18 15.38 -7.94
CA LEU A 236 -2.82 15.06 -9.21
C LEU A 236 -1.82 15.17 -10.36
N HIS A 237 -1.24 14.04 -10.79
CA HIS A 237 -0.20 14.00 -11.82
C HIS A 237 -0.66 14.58 -13.15
N PHE A 238 -1.81 14.12 -13.65
CA PHE A 238 -2.38 14.56 -14.92
C PHE A 238 -3.86 14.19 -15.05
N GLY A 239 -4.53 14.82 -16.01
CA GLY A 239 -5.90 14.53 -16.42
C GLY A 239 -6.92 15.51 -15.85
N ALA A 240 -8.19 15.12 -15.90
CA ALA A 240 -9.28 15.96 -15.42
C ALA A 240 -9.17 16.24 -13.90
N PRO A 241 -9.69 17.39 -13.44
CA PRO A 241 -9.67 17.73 -12.02
C PRO A 241 -10.41 16.73 -11.12
N LYS A 242 -10.24 16.88 -9.80
CA LYS A 242 -11.09 16.25 -8.78
C LYS A 242 -11.87 17.31 -8.01
N GLN A 243 -13.12 17.01 -7.71
CA GLN A 243 -13.90 17.78 -6.74
C GLN A 243 -13.57 17.29 -5.33
N TRP A 244 -13.30 18.22 -4.42
CA TRP A 244 -13.11 17.95 -3.00
C TRP A 244 -14.13 18.72 -2.17
N TYR A 245 -14.60 18.09 -1.11
CA TYR A 245 -15.43 18.65 -0.06
C TYR A 245 -14.77 18.40 1.28
N SER A 246 -14.91 19.34 2.22
CA SER A 246 -14.56 19.11 3.62
C SER A 246 -15.54 19.77 4.58
N ILE A 247 -15.56 19.26 5.80
CA ILE A 247 -16.29 19.85 6.91
C ILE A 247 -15.30 20.66 7.76
N PRO A 248 -15.58 21.94 8.08
CA PRO A 248 -14.80 22.69 9.04
C PRO A 248 -14.71 21.94 10.37
N GLN A 249 -13.53 21.90 10.99
CA GLN A 249 -13.38 21.13 12.23
C GLN A 249 -14.24 21.66 13.37
N SER A 250 -14.62 22.94 13.35
CA SER A 250 -15.58 23.49 14.31
C SER A 250 -16.94 22.80 14.30
N GLN A 251 -17.30 22.08 13.22
CA GLN A 251 -18.58 21.38 13.04
C GLN A 251 -18.44 19.85 12.89
N HIS A 252 -17.28 19.27 13.20
CA HIS A 252 -17.04 17.83 13.01
C HIS A 252 -18.00 16.94 13.82
N LYS A 253 -18.40 17.37 15.03
CA LYS A 253 -19.30 16.60 15.92
C LYS A 253 -20.73 16.64 15.42
N GLU A 254 -21.18 17.81 14.98
CA GLU A 254 -22.49 18.07 14.41
C GLU A 254 -22.66 17.28 13.12
N PHE A 255 -21.64 17.28 12.26
CA PHE A 255 -21.61 16.45 11.06
C PHE A 255 -21.67 14.96 11.40
N TYR A 256 -20.85 14.49 12.34
CA TYR A 256 -20.87 13.08 12.73
C TYR A 256 -22.22 12.66 13.33
N ALA A 257 -22.83 13.50 14.18
CA ALA A 257 -24.16 13.27 14.74
C ALA A 257 -25.22 13.17 13.63
N LEU A 258 -25.19 14.07 12.64
CA LEU A 258 -26.07 13.98 11.48
C LEU A 258 -25.85 12.67 10.72
N MET A 259 -24.61 12.27 10.45
CA MET A 259 -24.31 11.01 9.76
C MET A 259 -24.81 9.79 10.56
N VAL A 260 -24.72 9.80 11.90
CA VAL A 260 -25.27 8.75 12.77
C VAL A 260 -26.79 8.68 12.64
N ASP A 261 -27.48 9.81 12.57
CA ASP A 261 -28.93 9.83 12.38
C ASP A 261 -29.35 9.34 10.99
N LEU A 262 -28.60 9.68 9.94
CA LEU A 262 -28.86 9.25 8.57
C LEU A 262 -28.58 7.75 8.34
N PHE A 263 -27.56 7.19 9.02
CA PHE A 263 -27.07 5.83 8.83
C PHE A 263 -27.08 5.03 10.15
N ARG A 264 -28.21 5.12 10.85
CA ARG A 264 -28.37 4.60 12.21
C ARG A 264 -28.11 3.10 12.35
N ASP A 265 -28.50 2.33 11.34
CA ASP A 265 -28.34 0.87 11.39
C ASP A 265 -26.88 0.45 11.18
N GLU A 266 -26.11 1.17 10.37
CA GLU A 266 -24.68 0.99 10.21
C GLU A 266 -23.91 1.46 11.44
N PHE A 267 -24.32 2.57 12.07
CA PHE A 267 -23.73 3.02 13.33
C PHE A 267 -23.88 1.99 14.46
N LYS A 268 -25.05 1.33 14.58
CA LYS A 268 -25.27 0.25 15.56
C LYS A 268 -24.29 -0.92 15.35
N GLN A 269 -23.87 -1.17 14.12
CA GLN A 269 -22.92 -2.23 13.78
C GLN A 269 -21.48 -1.79 13.98
N CYS A 270 -21.15 -0.52 13.67
CA CYS A 270 -19.82 0.03 13.77
C CYS A 270 -19.87 1.51 14.19
N ARG A 271 -19.28 1.85 15.34
CA ARG A 271 -19.15 3.26 15.76
C ARG A 271 -18.25 4.06 14.82
N GLU A 272 -17.32 3.40 14.14
CA GLU A 272 -16.41 4.01 13.15
C GLU A 272 -16.89 3.78 11.71
N PHE A 273 -18.20 3.64 11.46
CA PHE A 273 -18.75 3.25 10.15
C PHE A 273 -18.30 4.16 8.99
N LEU A 274 -18.06 5.45 9.21
CA LEU A 274 -17.56 6.35 8.16
C LEU A 274 -16.19 5.92 7.60
N ARG A 275 -15.38 5.17 8.38
CA ARG A 275 -14.12 4.58 7.89
C ARG A 275 -14.32 3.47 6.86
N HIS A 276 -15.56 3.00 6.67
CA HIS A 276 -15.86 2.05 5.60
C HIS A 276 -15.87 2.71 4.21
N LYS A 277 -15.84 4.06 4.15
CA LYS A 277 -15.75 4.85 2.90
C LYS A 277 -16.88 4.54 1.90
N THR A 278 -18.09 4.30 2.39
CA THR A 278 -19.28 4.00 1.58
C THR A 278 -20.43 5.00 1.72
N PHE A 279 -20.35 5.97 2.63
CA PHE A 279 -21.47 6.85 2.99
C PHE A 279 -21.33 8.23 2.34
N MET A 280 -22.29 8.59 1.50
CA MET A 280 -22.22 9.81 0.68
C MET A 280 -23.43 10.69 0.96
N VAL A 281 -23.17 11.97 1.27
CA VAL A 281 -24.21 12.97 1.48
C VAL A 281 -23.83 14.21 0.70
N SER A 282 -24.77 14.74 -0.09
CA SER A 282 -24.53 15.89 -0.96
C SER A 282 -24.33 17.18 -0.16
N PRO A 283 -23.52 18.13 -0.65
CA PRO A 283 -23.33 19.43 0.00
C PRO A 283 -24.65 20.16 0.25
N ALA A 284 -25.56 20.17 -0.73
CA ALA A 284 -26.87 20.81 -0.60
C ALA A 284 -27.72 20.22 0.53
N TYR A 285 -27.60 18.90 0.79
CA TYR A 285 -28.30 18.27 1.92
C TYR A 285 -27.68 18.70 3.26
N LEU A 286 -26.35 18.70 3.35
CA LEU A 286 -25.61 19.10 4.55
C LEU A 286 -25.88 20.57 4.93
N GLU A 287 -25.81 21.48 3.97
CA GLU A 287 -26.07 22.90 4.17
C GLU A 287 -27.51 23.17 4.63
N LYS A 288 -28.48 22.44 4.08
CA LYS A 288 -29.89 22.51 4.52
C LYS A 288 -30.06 22.10 6.00
N HIS A 289 -29.17 21.28 6.53
CA HIS A 289 -29.16 20.84 7.92
C HIS A 289 -28.15 21.63 8.78
N GLY A 290 -27.69 22.79 8.30
CA GLY A 290 -26.82 23.69 9.07
C GLY A 290 -25.34 23.29 9.11
N ILE A 291 -24.93 22.27 8.35
CA ILE A 291 -23.53 21.87 8.23
C ILE A 291 -22.89 22.63 7.07
N LYS A 292 -21.90 23.47 7.38
CA LYS A 292 -21.10 24.18 6.39
C LYS A 292 -20.20 23.19 5.64
N VAL A 293 -20.15 23.30 4.32
CA VAL A 293 -19.30 22.47 3.46
C VAL A 293 -18.31 23.35 2.71
N ASN A 294 -17.03 23.19 3.02
CA ASN A 294 -15.97 23.78 2.22
C ASN A 294 -15.78 22.94 0.95
N HIS A 295 -15.39 23.55 -0.17
CA HIS A 295 -15.14 22.79 -1.40
C HIS A 295 -14.09 23.43 -2.29
N THR A 296 -13.42 22.63 -3.11
CA THR A 296 -12.44 23.14 -4.08
C THR A 296 -12.27 22.19 -5.25
N ILE A 297 -11.84 22.73 -6.38
CA ILE A 297 -11.40 21.96 -7.54
C ILE A 297 -9.89 21.75 -7.43
N HIS A 298 -9.48 20.48 -7.34
CA HIS A 298 -8.09 20.02 -7.35
C HIS A 298 -7.67 19.74 -8.80
N ARG A 299 -6.79 20.58 -9.35
CA ARG A 299 -6.37 20.54 -10.75
C ARG A 299 -5.02 19.82 -10.93
N GLU A 300 -4.72 19.44 -12.16
CA GLU A 300 -3.45 18.81 -12.52
C GLU A 300 -2.25 19.66 -12.04
N GLY A 301 -1.27 18.99 -11.43
CA GLY A 301 -0.06 19.59 -10.92
C GLY A 301 -0.19 20.21 -9.53
N GLU A 302 -1.35 20.09 -8.88
CA GLU A 302 -1.59 20.60 -7.53
C GLU A 302 -1.54 19.48 -6.49
N PHE A 303 -1.44 19.87 -5.21
CA PHE A 303 -1.60 18.98 -4.06
C PHE A 303 -2.85 19.33 -3.27
N MET A 304 -3.48 18.29 -2.73
CA MET A 304 -4.44 18.38 -1.63
C MET A 304 -3.85 17.71 -0.40
N ILE A 305 -3.95 18.35 0.76
CA ILE A 305 -3.56 17.77 2.04
C ILE A 305 -4.79 17.71 2.94
N THR A 306 -5.02 16.56 3.56
CA THR A 306 -6.06 16.35 4.56
C THR A 306 -5.42 16.30 5.94
N TYR A 307 -6.18 16.73 6.94
CA TYR A 307 -5.71 16.91 8.31
C TYR A 307 -6.43 15.94 9.26
N PRO A 308 -5.81 15.61 10.41
CA PRO A 308 -6.46 14.84 11.47
C PRO A 308 -7.84 15.39 11.80
N TYR A 309 -8.86 14.53 11.91
CA TYR A 309 -10.28 14.90 12.09
C TYR A 309 -10.92 15.75 10.98
N GLY A 310 -10.24 15.95 9.85
CA GLY A 310 -10.78 16.61 8.67
C GLY A 310 -11.64 15.67 7.82
N TYR A 311 -12.96 15.64 8.05
CA TYR A 311 -13.89 14.90 7.19
C TYR A 311 -13.82 15.43 5.78
N HIS A 312 -13.66 14.53 4.81
CA HIS A 312 -13.59 14.88 3.40
C HIS A 312 -14.24 13.83 2.50
N ALA A 313 -14.70 14.29 1.33
CA ALA A 313 -15.33 13.49 0.29
C ALA A 313 -15.13 14.14 -1.09
N GLY A 314 -15.47 13.44 -2.16
CA GLY A 314 -15.37 14.02 -3.50
C GLY A 314 -15.51 13.03 -4.64
N PHE A 315 -15.22 13.51 -5.85
CA PHE A 315 -15.31 12.71 -7.08
C PHE A 315 -14.36 13.21 -8.17
N ASN A 316 -14.14 12.36 -9.18
CA ASN A 316 -13.30 12.65 -10.33
C ASN A 316 -14.15 13.18 -11.50
N TYR A 317 -13.70 14.28 -12.13
CA TYR A 317 -14.41 14.86 -13.27
C TYR A 317 -14.25 14.04 -14.57
N ASP A 318 -13.16 13.29 -14.71
CA ASP A 318 -12.93 12.32 -15.80
C ASP A 318 -11.64 11.51 -15.52
N TYR A 319 -11.07 10.91 -16.58
CA TYR A 319 -9.73 10.34 -16.62
C TYR A 319 -8.69 11.24 -15.95
N ASN A 320 -8.09 10.71 -14.90
CA ASN A 320 -6.94 11.31 -14.26
C ASN A 320 -6.12 10.25 -13.52
N LEU A 321 -4.92 10.63 -13.09
CA LEU A 321 -4.07 9.82 -12.23
C LEU A 321 -3.58 10.68 -11.07
N ALA A 322 -3.86 10.26 -9.85
CA ALA A 322 -3.31 10.84 -8.65
C ALA A 322 -2.43 9.84 -7.89
N GLU A 323 -1.52 10.36 -7.09
CA GLU A 323 -0.70 9.61 -6.15
C GLU A 323 -0.94 10.14 -4.73
N SER A 324 -1.04 9.25 -3.75
CA SER A 324 -1.34 9.63 -2.37
C SER A 324 -0.69 8.71 -1.36
N VAL A 325 -0.40 9.25 -0.18
CA VAL A 325 0.10 8.52 0.99
C VAL A 325 -0.39 9.21 2.27
N ASN A 326 -0.55 8.46 3.35
CA ASN A 326 -0.67 9.07 4.67
C ASN A 326 0.69 9.53 5.20
N PHE A 327 0.68 10.53 6.06
CA PHE A 327 1.88 10.94 6.79
C PHE A 327 1.52 11.43 8.18
N ALA A 328 2.53 11.52 9.05
CA ALA A 328 2.40 12.13 10.36
C ALA A 328 3.52 13.14 10.60
N LEU A 329 3.15 14.22 11.27
CA LEU A 329 4.05 15.18 11.92
C LEU A 329 4.10 14.85 13.41
N ASP A 330 4.99 15.49 14.16
CA ASP A 330 5.11 15.35 15.62
C ASP A 330 3.79 15.69 16.36
N ASP A 331 3.05 16.70 15.90
CA ASP A 331 1.76 17.08 16.49
C ASP A 331 0.69 15.97 16.37
N TRP A 332 0.90 14.99 15.47
CA TRP A 332 -0.04 13.89 15.30
C TRP A 332 -0.18 13.03 16.55
N PHE A 333 0.85 12.94 17.39
CA PHE A 333 0.81 12.10 18.58
C PHE A 333 -0.38 12.40 19.50
N GLU A 334 -0.84 13.66 19.56
CA GLU A 334 -2.02 14.03 20.36
C GLU A 334 -3.33 13.44 19.80
N PHE A 335 -3.42 13.28 18.48
CA PHE A 335 -4.56 12.64 17.83
C PHE A 335 -4.44 11.12 17.88
N GLY A 336 -3.25 10.57 17.65
CA GLY A 336 -2.97 9.13 17.74
C GLY A 336 -3.32 8.53 19.11
N LYS A 337 -3.23 9.30 20.21
CA LYS A 337 -3.66 8.84 21.54
C LYS A 337 -5.17 8.59 21.65
N ARG A 338 -5.97 9.27 20.83
CA ARG A 338 -7.44 9.33 20.92
C ARG A 338 -8.13 8.61 19.77
N THR A 339 -7.41 8.35 18.68
CA THR A 339 -7.97 7.73 17.49
C THR A 339 -8.56 6.37 17.81
N LYS A 340 -9.68 6.09 17.15
CA LYS A 340 -10.34 4.79 17.17
C LYS A 340 -10.14 4.12 15.82
N LYS A 341 -10.37 2.81 15.78
CA LYS A 341 -10.38 2.05 14.53
C LYS A 341 -11.68 1.27 14.40
N CYS A 342 -12.03 0.95 13.17
CA CYS A 342 -13.10 0.00 12.92
C CYS A 342 -12.68 -1.39 13.41
N GLU A 343 -13.55 -2.03 14.20
CA GLU A 343 -13.35 -3.39 14.71
C GLU A 343 -14.09 -4.45 13.86
N CYS A 344 -14.88 -4.02 12.88
CA CYS A 344 -15.63 -4.93 12.01
C CYS A 344 -14.78 -5.61 10.94
N ILE A 345 -13.61 -5.05 10.62
CA ILE A 345 -12.70 -5.55 9.57
C ILE A 345 -11.35 -5.84 10.19
N ASN A 346 -10.84 -7.06 9.99
CA ASN A 346 -9.57 -7.51 10.58
C ASN A 346 -8.35 -6.76 10.04
N ASP A 347 -8.45 -6.22 8.83
CA ASP A 347 -7.37 -5.49 8.15
C ASP A 347 -7.41 -3.98 8.46
N SER A 348 -8.15 -3.55 9.48
CA SER A 348 -8.15 -2.14 9.91
C SER A 348 -6.77 -1.72 10.43
N VAL A 349 -6.32 -0.56 9.98
CA VAL A 349 -5.01 -0.02 10.36
C VAL A 349 -5.01 0.35 11.84
N GLY A 350 -4.05 -0.21 12.59
CA GLY A 350 -3.75 0.17 13.96
C GLY A 350 -2.29 0.56 14.09
N ILE A 351 -2.00 1.66 14.79
CA ILE A 351 -0.63 2.13 15.02
C ILE A 351 -0.32 2.04 16.52
N ASN A 352 0.84 1.47 16.86
CA ASN A 352 1.32 1.48 18.24
C ASN A 352 1.96 2.84 18.57
N VAL A 353 1.10 3.79 18.95
CA VAL A 353 1.48 5.18 19.23
C VAL A 353 2.51 5.29 20.35
N LYS A 354 2.43 4.44 21.38
CA LYS A 354 3.39 4.43 22.50
C LYS A 354 4.79 4.09 22.02
N HIS A 355 4.93 2.99 21.27
CA HIS A 355 6.22 2.56 20.75
C HIS A 355 6.81 3.59 19.77
N LEU A 356 5.97 4.19 18.92
CA LEU A 356 6.38 5.23 17.99
C LEU A 356 6.86 6.50 18.72
N TRP A 357 6.19 6.90 19.80
CA TRP A 357 6.59 8.02 20.64
C TRP A 357 7.96 7.80 21.28
N GLU A 358 8.18 6.63 21.87
CA GLU A 358 9.46 6.28 22.51
C GLU A 358 10.62 6.31 21.51
N LYS A 359 10.39 5.83 20.28
CA LYS A 359 11.38 5.87 19.22
C LYS A 359 11.67 7.29 18.71
N TYR A 360 10.65 8.15 18.67
CA TYR A 360 10.81 9.53 18.23
C TYR A 360 11.53 10.40 19.28
N TYR A 361 11.08 10.38 20.54
CA TYR A 361 11.62 11.21 21.61
C TYR A 361 12.83 10.60 22.33
N GLY A 362 13.05 9.28 22.21
CA GLY A 362 14.11 8.58 22.94
C GLY A 362 13.88 8.48 24.45
N THR A 363 12.67 8.80 24.92
CA THR A 363 12.24 8.77 26.32
C THR A 363 11.05 7.83 26.48
N LYS A 364 10.87 7.27 27.69
CA LYS A 364 9.72 6.40 27.98
C LYS A 364 8.42 7.19 27.86
N TYR A 365 7.39 6.54 27.35
CA TYR A 365 6.06 7.15 27.24
C TYR A 365 5.45 7.33 28.64
N GLU A 366 5.41 8.57 29.14
CA GLU A 366 4.72 8.88 30.40
C GLU A 366 3.21 8.93 30.16
N THR A 367 2.48 7.93 30.67
CA THR A 367 1.03 8.03 30.80
C THR A 367 0.72 9.07 31.87
N ALA A 368 0.14 10.21 31.48
CA ALA A 368 -0.50 11.11 32.42
C ALA A 368 -1.50 10.30 33.26
N LYS A 369 -1.40 10.40 34.58
CA LYS A 369 -2.42 9.90 35.50
C LYS A 369 -3.69 10.71 35.22
N GLU A 370 -4.61 10.15 34.45
CA GLU A 370 -5.95 10.71 34.36
C GLU A 370 -6.60 10.56 35.74
N GLU A 371 -6.93 11.69 36.36
CA GLU A 371 -7.65 11.79 37.62
C GLU A 371 -9.03 11.13 37.47
N GLU A 372 -9.17 9.94 38.06
CA GLU A 372 -10.47 9.38 38.39
C GLU A 372 -11.13 10.23 39.48
N GLU A 373 -11.94 11.22 39.09
CA GLU A 373 -12.98 11.76 39.98
C GLU A 373 -14.36 11.71 39.31
N GLY A 374 -15.17 10.76 39.77
CA GLY A 374 -16.60 11.02 39.98
C GLY A 374 -17.62 10.34 39.06
N ARG A 375 -17.75 9.00 39.13
CA ARG A 375 -18.98 8.31 39.60
C ARG A 375 -18.87 6.80 39.37
N GLY A 376 -18.64 6.07 40.46
CA GLY A 376 -18.65 4.62 40.46
C GLY A 376 -20.04 4.03 40.24
N ASN A 377 -20.06 2.85 39.63
CA ASN A 377 -20.50 1.69 40.39
C ASN A 377 -19.69 0.44 40.00
N ARG A 378 -19.28 -0.29 41.03
CA ARG A 378 -18.25 -1.34 41.07
C ARG A 378 -18.65 -2.58 40.28
N PHE A 379 -17.68 -3.17 39.58
CA PHE A 379 -17.36 -4.60 39.76
C PHE A 379 -15.85 -4.79 39.63
N SER A 380 -15.25 -5.28 40.71
CA SER A 380 -13.83 -5.58 40.87
C SER A 380 -13.54 -7.00 40.40
N SER A 381 -12.47 -7.19 39.64
CA SER A 381 -11.55 -8.31 39.82
C SER A 381 -10.24 -8.03 39.10
N ASP A 382 -9.16 -7.98 39.88
CA ASP A 382 -7.77 -7.96 39.44
C ASP A 382 -7.45 -9.12 38.49
N SER A 383 -6.68 -8.83 37.44
CA SER A 383 -5.60 -9.70 36.95
C SER A 383 -4.68 -8.91 36.02
N ASP A 384 -3.47 -8.65 36.51
CA ASP A 384 -2.27 -8.33 35.73
C ASP A 384 -1.89 -9.53 34.83
N GLY A 385 -1.26 -9.27 33.68
CA GLY A 385 -0.62 -10.29 32.85
C GLY A 385 -1.31 -10.62 31.52
N SER A 386 -0.62 -10.26 30.41
CA SER A 386 -0.63 -10.94 29.10
C SER A 386 -1.96 -11.37 28.49
N ILE A 387 -2.39 -10.72 27.39
CA ILE A 387 -3.41 -11.31 26.51
C ILE A 387 -2.76 -12.44 25.68
N GLU A 388 -3.00 -13.67 26.11
CA GLU A 388 -2.91 -14.87 25.29
C GLU A 388 -3.98 -14.85 24.18
N VAL A 389 -3.59 -15.29 22.98
CA VAL A 389 -4.51 -15.57 21.87
C VAL A 389 -5.26 -16.88 22.18
N VAL A 390 -6.46 -16.78 22.74
CA VAL A 390 -7.35 -17.95 22.92
C VAL A 390 -8.01 -18.30 21.58
N LYS A 391 -7.77 -19.53 21.09
CA LYS A 391 -8.56 -20.16 20.03
C LYS A 391 -9.97 -20.43 20.54
N VAL A 392 -10.99 -19.85 19.90
CA VAL A 392 -12.39 -20.24 20.10
C VAL A 392 -12.86 -21.13 18.96
N GLU A 393 -13.41 -22.29 19.32
CA GLU A 393 -13.97 -23.29 18.42
C GLU A 393 -15.21 -22.80 17.67
N LYS A 394 -15.36 -23.27 16.43
CA LYS A 394 -16.46 -22.94 15.52
C LYS A 394 -17.78 -23.53 16.01
N ILE A 395 -18.69 -22.69 16.51
CA ILE A 395 -20.11 -23.07 16.65
C ILE A 395 -20.78 -22.96 15.27
N GLN A 396 -21.08 -24.11 14.67
CA GLN A 396 -21.88 -24.23 13.45
C GLN A 396 -23.33 -23.79 13.71
N ARG A 397 -23.74 -22.64 13.17
CA ARG A 397 -25.18 -22.32 13.02
C ARG A 397 -25.68 -22.78 11.65
N LYS A 398 -26.53 -23.81 11.67
CA LYS A 398 -27.29 -24.33 10.53
C LYS A 398 -28.23 -23.23 10.01
N CYS A 399 -28.01 -22.74 8.78
CA CYS A 399 -29.00 -21.95 8.06
C CYS A 399 -29.85 -22.89 7.18
N ARG A 400 -31.16 -22.83 7.36
CA ARG A 400 -32.18 -23.65 6.70
C ARG A 400 -32.21 -23.36 5.18
N LYS A 401 -32.00 -24.38 4.35
CA LYS A 401 -32.25 -24.33 2.90
C LYS A 401 -33.74 -24.21 2.63
N ARG A 402 -34.17 -23.13 1.95
CA ARG A 402 -35.44 -23.11 1.19
C ARG A 402 -35.19 -23.76 -0.18
N LYS A 403 -36.05 -24.70 -0.55
CA LYS A 403 -36.09 -25.38 -1.85
C LYS A 403 -36.40 -24.35 -2.94
N GLN A 404 -35.68 -24.42 -4.05
CA GLN A 404 -36.07 -23.81 -5.32
C GLN A 404 -35.84 -24.86 -6.40
N ASP A 405 -36.85 -25.01 -7.25
CA ASP A 405 -37.10 -26.18 -8.09
C ASP A 405 -36.09 -26.39 -9.21
N HIS A 406 -35.94 -27.68 -9.56
CA HIS A 406 -35.17 -28.18 -10.69
C HIS A 406 -35.71 -27.65 -12.02
N VAL A 407 -34.82 -27.07 -12.84
CA VAL A 407 -34.95 -27.05 -14.31
C VAL A 407 -33.62 -27.51 -14.89
N ASP A 408 -33.66 -28.56 -15.71
CA ASP A 408 -32.50 -29.27 -16.27
C ASP A 408 -31.67 -28.41 -17.25
N PRO A 409 -30.34 -28.63 -17.33
CA PRO A 409 -29.45 -27.85 -18.17
C PRO A 409 -29.18 -28.52 -19.52
N ALA A 410 -29.65 -27.92 -20.61
CA ALA A 410 -29.22 -28.28 -21.97
C ALA A 410 -28.19 -27.27 -22.51
N ASN A 411 -26.91 -27.67 -22.36
CA ASN A 411 -25.86 -27.59 -23.37
C ASN A 411 -25.63 -26.25 -24.13
N THR A 412 -24.71 -25.43 -23.62
CA THR A 412 -23.80 -24.61 -24.47
C THR A 412 -22.45 -24.45 -23.78
N ARG A 413 -21.54 -25.40 -24.00
CA ARG A 413 -20.11 -25.26 -23.66
C ARG A 413 -19.44 -24.32 -24.68
N ARG A 414 -18.80 -23.26 -24.21
CA ARG A 414 -17.69 -22.55 -24.90
C ARG A 414 -16.49 -22.42 -23.94
N PRO A 415 -15.26 -22.39 -24.45
CA PRO A 415 -14.10 -22.98 -23.78
C PRO A 415 -13.44 -22.03 -22.77
N HIS A 416 -13.18 -22.53 -21.56
CA HIS A 416 -12.28 -21.91 -20.59
C HIS A 416 -10.84 -21.92 -21.14
N LYS A 417 -10.25 -20.75 -21.40
CA LYS A 417 -8.79 -20.62 -21.45
C LYS A 417 -8.27 -20.62 -20.01
N GLN A 418 -7.50 -21.64 -19.67
CA GLN A 418 -6.75 -21.73 -18.41
C GLN A 418 -5.66 -20.64 -18.38
N PRO A 419 -5.34 -20.07 -17.21
CA PRO A 419 -4.18 -19.20 -17.05
C PRO A 419 -2.90 -19.97 -17.41
N GLU A 420 -1.99 -19.34 -18.17
CA GLU A 420 -0.69 -19.93 -18.48
C GLU A 420 0.10 -20.17 -17.19
N ILE A 421 0.32 -21.45 -16.88
CA ILE A 421 1.13 -21.92 -15.76
C ILE A 421 2.60 -21.70 -16.15
N ILE A 422 3.28 -20.74 -15.52
CA ILE A 422 4.74 -20.65 -15.61
C ILE A 422 5.30 -21.95 -14.99
N PRO A 423 6.05 -22.78 -15.74
CA PRO A 423 6.55 -24.04 -15.23
C PRO A 423 7.50 -23.80 -14.05
N ARG A 424 7.32 -24.53 -12.96
CA ARG A 424 8.27 -24.47 -11.84
C ARG A 424 9.55 -25.17 -12.24
N GLU A 425 10.66 -24.52 -11.95
CA GLU A 425 11.99 -25.08 -12.18
C GLU A 425 12.42 -26.03 -11.05
N CYS A 426 11.90 -25.81 -9.82
CA CYS A 426 12.24 -26.59 -8.64
C CYS A 426 10.98 -27.17 -7.95
N GLU A 427 10.99 -28.46 -7.65
CA GLU A 427 9.90 -29.20 -6.97
C GLU A 427 9.83 -28.93 -5.46
N LEU A 428 10.87 -28.35 -4.87
CA LEU A 428 10.98 -28.13 -3.41
C LEU A 428 10.73 -26.69 -2.97
N CYS A 429 10.66 -25.72 -3.90
CA CYS A 429 10.44 -24.32 -3.55
C CYS A 429 9.70 -23.57 -4.66
N PRO A 430 9.02 -22.45 -4.35
CA PRO A 430 8.29 -21.66 -5.34
C PRO A 430 9.17 -20.73 -6.19
N ASN A 431 10.47 -20.62 -5.88
CA ASN A 431 11.37 -19.68 -6.56
C ASN A 431 11.90 -20.25 -7.88
N THR A 432 11.98 -19.40 -8.89
CA THR A 432 12.49 -19.67 -10.24
C THR A 432 13.79 -18.89 -10.41
N LEU A 433 14.94 -19.57 -10.50
CA LEU A 433 16.26 -18.95 -10.41
C LEU A 433 17.08 -19.07 -11.70
N GLN A 434 16.65 -19.85 -12.71
CA GLN A 434 17.42 -20.03 -13.95
C GLN A 434 17.57 -18.75 -14.78
N GLN A 435 16.65 -17.80 -14.65
CA GLN A 435 16.70 -16.49 -15.32
C GLN A 435 17.55 -15.46 -14.56
N THR A 436 18.15 -15.85 -13.43
CA THR A 436 19.05 -15.00 -12.64
C THR A 436 20.50 -15.47 -12.83
N LYS A 437 21.47 -14.63 -12.52
CA LYS A 437 22.90 -14.99 -12.57
C LYS A 437 23.29 -16.13 -11.60
N TYR A 438 22.42 -16.47 -10.65
CA TYR A 438 22.63 -17.57 -9.70
C TYR A 438 22.40 -18.96 -10.33
N SER A 439 21.93 -19.05 -11.57
CA SER A 439 21.70 -20.31 -12.28
C SER A 439 22.96 -21.19 -12.41
N HIS A 440 24.15 -20.58 -12.41
CA HIS A 440 25.46 -21.25 -12.48
C HIS A 440 26.23 -21.26 -11.15
N SER A 441 25.60 -20.83 -10.05
CA SER A 441 26.22 -20.86 -8.71
C SER A 441 26.26 -22.29 -8.17
N SER A 442 27.39 -22.67 -7.56
CA SER A 442 27.58 -23.98 -6.91
C SER A 442 26.57 -24.30 -5.80
N LEU A 443 25.84 -23.29 -5.30
CA LEU A 443 24.83 -23.40 -4.26
C LEU A 443 23.39 -23.49 -4.81
N PHE A 444 23.10 -22.81 -5.93
CA PHE A 444 21.76 -22.72 -6.53
C PHE A 444 21.61 -23.55 -7.81
N GLU A 445 22.65 -24.27 -8.23
CA GLU A 445 22.62 -25.18 -9.36
C GLU A 445 21.41 -26.13 -9.29
N LEU A 446 20.78 -26.32 -10.45
CA LEU A 446 19.57 -27.12 -10.57
C LEU A 446 19.95 -28.58 -10.87
N LEU A 447 19.69 -29.46 -9.91
CA LEU A 447 20.00 -30.89 -9.99
C LEU A 447 18.82 -31.68 -10.59
N GLU A 448 19.14 -32.72 -11.36
CA GLU A 448 18.14 -33.66 -11.87
C GLU A 448 17.77 -34.69 -10.80
N ALA A 449 16.47 -34.88 -10.57
CA ALA A 449 15.94 -35.76 -9.54
C ALA A 449 15.40 -37.07 -10.14
N ASP A 450 15.79 -38.20 -9.55
CA ASP A 450 15.26 -39.54 -9.83
C ASP A 450 15.39 -39.96 -11.32
N VAL A 451 16.61 -39.87 -11.85
CA VAL A 451 16.98 -40.07 -13.28
C VAL A 451 16.90 -41.55 -13.74
N ASN A 452 15.71 -42.14 -13.73
CA ASN A 452 15.48 -43.49 -14.26
C ASN A 452 14.66 -43.39 -15.56
N GLY A 453 15.34 -43.24 -16.70
CA GLY A 453 14.72 -43.30 -18.03
C GLY A 453 13.85 -42.09 -18.45
N ALA A 454 13.99 -40.94 -17.77
CA ALA A 454 13.23 -39.73 -18.08
C ALA A 454 13.82 -38.96 -19.28
N THR A 455 12.95 -38.42 -20.15
CA THR A 455 13.36 -37.46 -21.20
C THR A 455 13.60 -36.07 -20.62
N PRO A 456 14.40 -35.17 -21.26
CA PRO A 456 14.70 -33.82 -20.74
C PRO A 456 13.46 -32.96 -20.46
N ARG A 457 12.32 -33.26 -21.09
CA ARG A 457 11.04 -32.57 -20.90
C ARG A 457 10.28 -32.99 -19.64
N THR A 458 10.63 -34.12 -19.03
CA THR A 458 9.94 -34.71 -17.86
C THR A 458 10.85 -34.89 -16.65
N ALA A 459 12.10 -34.44 -16.73
CA ALA A 459 13.05 -34.52 -15.64
C ALA A 459 12.59 -33.65 -14.46
N ARG A 460 12.39 -34.27 -13.29
CA ARG A 460 12.13 -33.57 -12.03
C ARG A 460 13.41 -32.85 -11.64
N ARG A 461 13.30 -31.62 -11.15
CA ARG A 461 14.46 -30.76 -10.88
C ARG A 461 14.32 -30.07 -9.55
N VAL A 462 15.44 -29.87 -8.85
CA VAL A 462 15.49 -29.17 -7.56
C VAL A 462 16.78 -28.37 -7.42
N HIS A 463 16.73 -27.23 -6.76
CA HIS A 463 17.96 -26.51 -6.42
C HIS A 463 18.80 -27.32 -5.43
N LYS A 464 20.12 -27.34 -5.60
CA LYS A 464 21.05 -28.03 -4.70
C LYS A 464 20.88 -27.63 -3.24
N ILE A 465 20.74 -26.33 -2.95
CA ILE A 465 20.41 -25.86 -1.61
C ILE A 465 19.07 -26.41 -1.08
N CYS A 466 18.02 -26.46 -1.92
CA CYS A 466 16.74 -27.04 -1.49
C CYS A 466 16.86 -28.53 -1.18
N ALA A 467 17.71 -29.26 -1.92
CA ALA A 467 17.95 -30.68 -1.67
C ALA A 467 18.75 -30.92 -0.39
N SER A 468 19.74 -30.06 -0.10
CA SER A 468 20.58 -30.14 1.09
C SER A 468 19.82 -29.99 2.41
N MET A 469 18.60 -29.42 2.37
CA MET A 469 17.74 -29.25 3.55
C MET A 469 16.97 -30.51 3.97
N PHE A 470 17.11 -31.58 3.19
CA PHE A 470 16.46 -32.87 3.49
C PHE A 470 17.49 -34.01 3.45
N PRO A 471 18.57 -33.95 4.25
CA PRO A 471 19.69 -34.90 4.18
C PRO A 471 19.27 -36.34 4.52
N HIS A 472 18.20 -36.50 5.31
CA HIS A 472 17.66 -37.81 5.66
C HIS A 472 16.76 -38.41 4.56
N GLN A 473 16.18 -37.58 3.70
CA GLN A 473 15.23 -38.00 2.66
C GLN A 473 15.86 -38.03 1.26
N LEU A 474 16.82 -37.13 0.99
CA LEU A 474 17.44 -36.90 -0.31
C LEU A 474 18.93 -37.22 -0.27
N LYS A 475 19.41 -37.93 -1.30
CA LYS A 475 20.85 -38.19 -1.50
C LYS A 475 21.33 -37.40 -2.71
N CYS A 476 22.20 -36.42 -2.49
CA CYS A 476 22.78 -35.60 -3.55
C CYS A 476 24.12 -36.20 -4.02
N ASN A 477 24.27 -36.42 -5.32
CA ASN A 477 25.55 -36.79 -5.93
C ASN A 477 26.14 -35.60 -6.67
N CYS A 478 27.15 -34.97 -6.06
CA CYS A 478 27.80 -33.79 -6.61
C CYS A 478 28.67 -34.07 -7.85
N LYS A 479 29.01 -35.34 -8.15
CA LYS A 479 29.82 -35.70 -9.34
C LYS A 479 28.97 -35.87 -10.59
N THR A 480 27.71 -36.26 -10.43
CA THR A 480 26.77 -36.50 -11.53
C THR A 480 25.68 -35.43 -11.62
N ASN A 481 25.68 -34.44 -10.71
CA ASN A 481 24.63 -33.43 -10.58
C ASN A 481 23.20 -34.01 -10.49
N THR A 482 23.08 -35.15 -9.80
CA THR A 482 21.80 -35.82 -9.59
C THR A 482 21.41 -35.86 -8.12
N VAL A 483 20.11 -35.90 -7.86
CA VAL A 483 19.53 -36.16 -6.54
C VAL A 483 18.56 -37.34 -6.62
N HIS A 484 18.55 -38.17 -5.58
CA HIS A 484 17.64 -39.30 -5.48
C HIS A 484 16.80 -39.22 -4.22
N GLY A 485 15.55 -39.67 -4.31
CA GLY A 485 14.65 -39.82 -3.17
C GLY A 485 13.61 -38.71 -3.02
N LEU A 486 13.23 -38.01 -4.09
CA LEU A 486 12.26 -36.89 -4.00
C LEU A 486 10.88 -37.35 -3.50
N ASP A 487 10.56 -38.64 -3.69
CA ASP A 487 9.34 -39.27 -3.19
C ASP A 487 9.40 -39.64 -1.70
N ASN A 488 10.59 -39.63 -1.08
CA ASN A 488 10.75 -39.82 0.37
C ASN A 488 10.35 -38.58 1.17
N ILE A 489 10.12 -37.44 0.51
CA ILE A 489 9.61 -36.23 1.15
C ILE A 489 8.15 -36.46 1.57
N THR A 490 7.91 -36.38 2.88
CA THR A 490 6.63 -36.72 3.47
C THR A 490 5.52 -35.76 3.04
N LYS A 491 4.28 -36.26 3.02
CA LYS A 491 3.08 -35.41 2.78
C LYS A 491 2.95 -34.29 3.80
N ASN A 492 3.43 -34.49 5.03
CA ASN A 492 3.40 -33.48 6.07
C ASN A 492 4.37 -32.33 5.75
N GLN A 493 5.60 -32.63 5.33
CA GLN A 493 6.57 -31.62 4.90
C GLN A 493 6.09 -30.77 3.72
N LYS A 494 5.32 -31.35 2.79
CA LYS A 494 4.70 -30.63 1.66
C LYS A 494 3.51 -29.75 2.07
N LYS A 495 2.81 -30.10 3.17
CA LYS A 495 1.66 -29.36 3.71
C LYS A 495 2.05 -28.24 4.67
N LEU A 496 3.29 -28.25 5.19
CA LEU A 496 3.80 -27.19 6.04
C LEU A 496 3.72 -25.84 5.33
N ARG A 497 3.36 -24.80 6.11
CA ARG A 497 3.27 -23.43 5.61
C ARG A 497 4.60 -22.73 5.85
N CYS A 498 5.25 -22.29 4.78
CA CYS A 498 6.51 -21.57 4.88
C CYS A 498 6.32 -20.23 5.62
N GLY A 499 7.18 -19.94 6.60
CA GLY A 499 7.14 -18.70 7.39
C GLY A 499 7.42 -17.42 6.61
N VAL A 500 8.00 -17.55 5.40
CA VAL A 500 8.39 -16.42 4.54
C VAL A 500 7.35 -16.17 3.46
N CYS A 501 7.18 -17.12 2.52
CA CYS A 501 6.25 -16.94 1.41
C CYS A 501 4.79 -17.24 1.78
N ARG A 502 4.53 -17.75 3.00
CA ARG A 502 3.19 -18.10 3.53
C ARG A 502 2.41 -19.13 2.70
N GLN A 503 3.05 -19.79 1.73
CA GLN A 503 2.46 -20.81 0.88
C GLN A 503 2.63 -22.22 1.46
N SER A 504 1.67 -23.10 1.17
CA SER A 504 1.71 -24.55 1.41
C SER A 504 1.43 -25.29 0.11
N ASN A 505 1.87 -26.55 -0.02
CA ASN A 505 1.78 -27.35 -1.26
C ASN A 505 2.50 -26.73 -2.48
N MET A 506 3.47 -25.84 -2.24
CA MET A 506 4.26 -25.13 -3.27
C MET A 506 5.73 -25.57 -3.24
N GLY A 507 5.97 -26.81 -2.84
CA GLY A 507 7.28 -27.33 -2.47
C GLY A 507 7.20 -28.13 -1.17
N ALA A 508 8.34 -28.34 -0.53
CA ALA A 508 8.43 -28.95 0.79
C ALA A 508 9.18 -28.02 1.74
N CYS A 509 8.70 -27.91 2.97
CA CYS A 509 9.38 -27.15 4.01
C CYS A 509 10.18 -28.07 4.93
N PHE A 510 11.37 -27.60 5.31
CA PHE A 510 12.11 -28.12 6.47
C PHE A 510 11.72 -27.29 7.70
N GLN A 511 11.97 -27.80 8.91
CA GLN A 511 11.69 -27.12 10.16
C GLN A 511 12.99 -26.80 10.90
N CYS A 512 12.93 -25.79 11.78
CA CYS A 512 14.06 -25.47 12.65
C CYS A 512 14.44 -26.66 13.53
N SER A 513 15.74 -26.95 13.65
CA SER A 513 16.28 -28.06 14.46
C SER A 513 16.22 -27.80 15.97
N TYR A 514 15.89 -26.59 16.43
CA TYR A 514 15.77 -26.29 17.86
C TYR A 514 14.54 -26.95 18.48
N GLU A 515 14.71 -27.51 19.68
CA GLU A 515 13.64 -28.23 20.39
C GLU A 515 12.35 -27.41 20.49
N LYS A 516 11.22 -28.04 20.16
CA LYS A 516 9.87 -27.44 20.19
C LYS A 516 9.67 -26.25 19.24
N CYS A 517 10.63 -25.91 18.37
CA CYS A 517 10.43 -24.91 17.34
C CYS A 517 9.63 -25.48 16.15
N THR A 518 8.51 -24.85 15.82
CA THR A 518 7.63 -25.32 14.72
C THR A 518 7.81 -24.53 13.42
N ARG A 519 8.70 -23.52 13.41
CA ARG A 519 8.93 -22.65 12.25
C ARG A 519 9.45 -23.49 11.07
N ALA A 520 8.83 -23.30 9.91
CA ALA A 520 9.08 -24.08 8.70
C ALA A 520 9.40 -23.18 7.50
N PHE A 521 10.32 -23.60 6.64
CA PHE A 521 10.81 -22.80 5.53
C PHE A 521 11.06 -23.66 4.28
N HIS A 522 10.86 -23.09 3.09
CA HIS A 522 11.50 -23.65 1.88
C HIS A 522 13.00 -23.32 1.92
N GLY A 523 13.84 -24.17 1.31
CA GLY A 523 15.31 -23.99 1.28
C GLY A 523 15.75 -22.58 0.88
N THR A 524 15.29 -22.10 -0.27
CA THR A 524 15.62 -20.74 -0.75
C THR A 524 14.92 -19.61 0.01
N CYS A 525 13.81 -19.90 0.71
CA CYS A 525 13.11 -18.90 1.51
C CYS A 525 13.79 -18.68 2.87
N GLY A 526 14.32 -19.73 3.50
CA GLY A 526 14.97 -19.61 4.81
C GLY A 526 16.26 -18.78 4.75
N LEU A 527 17.00 -18.83 3.63
CA LEU A 527 18.14 -17.93 3.39
C LEU A 527 17.77 -16.45 3.55
N VAL A 528 16.60 -16.05 3.04
CA VAL A 528 16.11 -14.66 3.07
C VAL A 528 15.59 -14.26 4.46
N ASP A 529 15.17 -15.22 5.28
CA ASP A 529 14.74 -14.97 6.67
C ASP A 529 15.87 -15.03 7.68
N GLY A 530 17.11 -15.31 7.25
CA GLY A 530 18.24 -15.47 8.14
C GLY A 530 18.26 -16.80 8.90
N VAL A 531 17.77 -17.87 8.27
CA VAL A 531 17.99 -19.22 8.78
C VAL A 531 19.47 -19.56 8.63
N GLN A 532 20.11 -19.95 9.73
CA GLN A 532 21.49 -20.44 9.73
C GLN A 532 21.48 -21.89 9.30
N TYR A 533 22.23 -22.19 8.24
CA TYR A 533 22.40 -23.54 7.72
C TYR A 533 23.76 -24.09 8.14
N ASP A 534 23.75 -25.27 8.72
CA ASP A 534 24.95 -26.09 8.84
C ASP A 534 24.86 -27.21 7.80
N PHE A 535 25.57 -27.04 6.68
CA PHE A 535 25.58 -28.04 5.61
C PHE A 535 26.36 -29.31 5.97
N ASN A 536 27.16 -29.30 7.04
CA ASN A 536 27.91 -30.47 7.48
C ASN A 536 27.03 -31.40 8.33
N SER A 537 26.28 -30.84 9.27
CA SER A 537 25.34 -31.60 10.11
C SER A 537 23.95 -31.77 9.48
N GLY A 538 23.60 -30.89 8.52
CA GLY A 538 22.27 -30.83 7.93
C GLY A 538 21.23 -30.15 8.82
N GLU A 539 21.67 -29.49 9.89
CA GLU A 539 20.81 -28.75 10.81
C GLU A 539 20.52 -27.33 10.31
N ALA A 540 19.34 -26.82 10.64
CA ALA A 540 18.94 -25.48 10.27
C ALA A 540 18.28 -24.76 11.45
N PHE A 541 18.82 -23.61 11.82
CA PHE A 541 18.34 -22.82 12.97
C PHE A 541 17.70 -21.53 12.49
N CYS A 542 16.47 -21.26 12.90
CA CYS A 542 15.81 -19.99 12.57
C CYS A 542 16.52 -18.82 13.26
N LYS A 543 16.31 -17.59 12.78
CA LYS A 543 16.94 -16.38 13.33
C LYS A 543 16.83 -16.17 14.85
N PHE A 544 15.87 -16.81 15.52
CA PHE A 544 15.69 -16.74 16.97
C PHE A 544 16.53 -17.77 17.76
N HIS A 545 17.10 -18.76 17.09
CA HIS A 545 17.88 -19.86 17.68
C HIS A 545 19.25 -20.03 17.02
N CYS A 546 19.73 -19.00 16.31
CA CYS A 546 21.04 -18.95 15.67
C CYS A 546 22.16 -18.97 16.73
N GLN A 547 23.24 -19.72 16.48
CA GLN A 547 24.43 -19.74 17.33
C GLN A 547 25.49 -18.79 16.75
N SER A 548 26.11 -17.97 17.60
CA SER A 548 27.20 -17.08 17.21
C SER A 548 28.41 -17.91 16.76
N SER A 549 28.73 -17.90 15.47
CA SER A 549 29.93 -18.55 14.93
C SER A 549 31.10 -17.57 14.95
N THR A 550 32.16 -17.92 15.68
CA THR A 550 33.40 -17.15 15.80
C THR A 550 34.43 -17.56 14.75
N SER A 551 35.12 -16.55 14.22
CA SER A 551 36.35 -16.56 13.40
C SER A 551 36.31 -17.37 12.11
N LEU A 552 36.04 -16.69 10.98
CA LEU A 552 36.16 -17.25 9.64
C LEU A 552 37.07 -16.34 8.79
N GLU A 553 38.06 -16.94 8.12
CA GLU A 553 38.83 -16.26 7.07
C GLU A 553 37.92 -16.05 5.86
N PHE A 554 37.81 -14.81 5.37
CA PHE A 554 36.98 -14.46 4.22
C PHE A 554 37.75 -14.53 2.90
N ARG A 555 37.12 -15.06 1.85
CA ARG A 555 37.63 -15.05 0.47
C ARG A 555 36.57 -14.51 -0.48
N VAL A 556 37.00 -13.75 -1.49
CA VAL A 556 36.10 -13.29 -2.57
C VAL A 556 35.44 -14.49 -3.24
N GLY A 557 34.14 -14.41 -3.48
CA GLY A 557 33.31 -15.46 -4.07
C GLY A 557 32.60 -16.36 -3.05
N MET A 558 32.89 -16.26 -1.75
CA MET A 558 32.17 -16.99 -0.71
C MET A 558 30.75 -16.42 -0.50
N TYR A 559 29.81 -17.29 -0.16
CA TYR A 559 28.48 -16.86 0.25
C TYR A 559 28.48 -16.58 1.75
N VAL A 560 27.86 -15.48 2.15
CA VAL A 560 27.81 -15.06 3.55
C VAL A 560 26.42 -14.61 3.94
N GLN A 561 26.12 -14.81 5.22
CA GLN A 561 25.01 -14.16 5.87
C GLN A 561 25.55 -13.01 6.71
N PHE A 562 24.90 -11.86 6.62
CA PHE A 562 25.36 -10.65 7.29
C PHE A 562 24.20 -9.85 7.84
N LEU A 563 24.48 -9.11 8.91
CA LEU A 563 23.54 -8.19 9.52
C LEU A 563 23.67 -6.81 8.86
N PHE A 564 22.58 -6.30 8.32
CA PHE A 564 22.51 -4.94 7.80
C PHE A 564 21.18 -4.33 8.21
N ASN A 565 21.18 -3.11 8.77
CA ASN A 565 19.97 -2.47 9.30
C ASN A 565 19.12 -3.40 10.20
N HIS A 566 19.77 -4.14 11.11
CA HIS A 566 19.14 -5.09 12.03
C HIS A 566 18.39 -6.26 11.39
N ARG A 567 18.65 -6.57 10.12
CA ARG A 567 18.11 -7.76 9.41
C ARG A 567 19.24 -8.59 8.85
N VAL A 568 19.02 -9.90 8.76
CA VAL A 568 19.95 -10.83 8.16
C VAL A 568 19.71 -10.87 6.66
N TYR A 569 20.77 -10.63 5.91
CA TYR A 569 20.80 -10.74 4.45
C TYR A 569 21.74 -11.86 4.05
N PHE A 570 21.56 -12.33 2.82
CA PHE A 570 22.39 -13.36 2.21
C PHE A 570 22.94 -12.83 0.89
N GLY A 571 24.23 -13.03 0.66
CA GLY A 571 24.86 -12.56 -0.57
C GLY A 571 26.23 -13.16 -0.79
N GLN A 572 26.82 -12.84 -1.94
CA GLN A 572 28.17 -13.29 -2.31
C GLN A 572 29.17 -12.16 -2.07
N LEU A 573 30.30 -12.47 -1.43
CA LEU A 573 31.42 -11.53 -1.28
C LEU A 573 32.03 -11.23 -2.65
N VAL A 574 32.05 -9.96 -3.04
CA VAL A 574 32.61 -9.49 -4.33
C VAL A 574 33.97 -8.84 -4.14
N SER A 575 34.20 -8.16 -3.02
CA SER A 575 35.47 -7.48 -2.70
C SER A 575 35.75 -7.53 -1.20
N LEU A 576 37.04 -7.55 -0.83
CA LEU A 576 37.54 -7.51 0.54
C LEU A 576 38.43 -6.27 0.70
N GLY A 577 38.01 -5.31 1.52
CA GLY A 577 38.80 -4.14 1.91
C GLY A 577 39.48 -4.29 3.27
N GLU A 578 40.18 -3.25 3.73
CA GLU A 578 40.76 -3.18 5.08
C GLU A 578 39.68 -2.86 6.12
N GLY A 579 38.84 -3.85 6.45
CA GLY A 579 37.82 -3.77 7.51
C GLY A 579 36.37 -3.80 7.03
N ASP A 580 36.13 -3.50 5.76
CA ASP A 580 34.82 -3.54 5.09
C ASP A 580 34.81 -4.57 3.94
N VAL A 581 33.62 -5.03 3.58
CA VAL A 581 33.40 -5.96 2.47
C VAL A 581 32.25 -5.50 1.58
N GLU A 582 32.37 -5.77 0.30
CA GLU A 582 31.27 -5.59 -0.65
C GLU A 582 30.57 -6.92 -0.88
N ILE A 583 29.25 -6.93 -0.63
CA ILE A 583 28.42 -8.11 -0.78
C ILE A 583 27.28 -7.86 -1.75
N GLU A 584 27.14 -8.78 -2.69
CA GLU A 584 26.07 -8.76 -3.67
C GLU A 584 24.87 -9.59 -3.19
N VAL A 585 23.72 -8.92 -3.03
CA VAL A 585 22.61 -9.47 -2.23
C VAL A 585 21.63 -10.32 -3.05
N TYR A 586 21.34 -11.53 -2.57
CA TYR A 586 20.32 -12.44 -3.08
C TYR A 586 18.90 -11.97 -2.67
N PRO A 587 17.83 -12.24 -3.45
CA PRO A 587 17.73 -12.99 -4.71
C PRO A 587 17.86 -12.15 -5.98
N SER A 588 17.84 -10.82 -5.86
CA SER A 588 17.67 -9.94 -7.01
C SER A 588 18.99 -9.54 -7.66
N ALA A 589 20.15 -9.73 -7.00
CA ALA A 589 21.45 -9.64 -7.65
C ALA A 589 21.74 -8.27 -8.33
N LYS A 590 21.04 -7.20 -7.93
CA LYS A 590 21.13 -5.87 -8.55
C LYS A 590 21.83 -4.83 -7.66
N ASP A 591 21.96 -5.11 -6.37
CA ASP A 591 22.51 -4.21 -5.37
C ASP A 591 23.76 -4.83 -4.74
N ILE A 592 24.88 -4.11 -4.80
CA ILE A 592 26.11 -4.38 -4.03
C ILE A 592 26.05 -3.47 -2.80
N ILE A 593 26.21 -4.05 -1.62
CA ILE A 593 26.17 -3.33 -0.35
C ILE A 593 27.55 -3.47 0.30
N GLU A 594 28.10 -2.34 0.74
CA GLU A 594 29.31 -2.28 1.55
C GLU A 594 28.93 -2.35 3.04
N ILE A 595 29.55 -3.28 3.76
CA ILE A 595 29.33 -3.45 5.21
C ILE A 595 30.65 -3.73 5.93
N PRO A 596 30.74 -3.45 7.25
CA PRO A 596 31.87 -3.89 8.06
C PRO A 596 31.98 -5.41 8.10
N MET A 597 33.21 -5.94 8.04
CA MET A 597 33.50 -7.39 8.19
C MET A 597 32.88 -7.98 9.47
N THR A 598 32.80 -7.18 10.53
CA THR A 598 32.18 -7.55 11.81
C THR A 598 30.66 -7.77 11.72
N SER A 599 30.03 -7.35 10.63
CA SER A 599 28.61 -7.55 10.38
C SER A 599 28.32 -8.91 9.74
N ILE A 600 29.33 -9.64 9.28
CA ILE A 600 29.16 -11.01 8.78
C ILE A 600 28.91 -11.94 9.98
N ILE A 601 27.76 -12.63 9.94
CA ILE A 601 27.34 -13.51 11.03
C ILE A 601 27.59 -14.99 10.72
N ASN A 602 27.69 -15.34 9.43
CA ASN A 602 27.97 -16.71 9.01
C ASN A 602 28.54 -16.75 7.58
N VAL A 603 29.31 -17.79 7.28
CA VAL A 603 29.75 -18.14 5.92
C VAL A 603 29.03 -19.42 5.51
N VAL A 604 28.45 -19.42 4.31
CA VAL A 604 27.53 -20.44 3.76
C VAL A 604 28.23 -21.29 2.71
#